data_AF-A0A952E1P4-F1
#
_entry.id   AF-A0A952E1P4-F1
#
_cell.length_a   1.000
_cell.length_b   1.000
_cell.length_c   1.000
_cell.angle_alpha   90.00
_cell.angle_beta   90.00
_cell.angle_gamma   90.00
#
_symmetry.space_group_name_H-M   'P 1'
#
loop_
_entity.id
_entity.type
_entity.pdbx_description
1 polymer ?
#
loop_
_entity_poly.entity_id
_entity_poly.type
_entity_poly.pdbx_seq_one_letter_code
_entity_poly.pdbx_strand_id
1 'polypeptide(L)'
;MTPYTHLKAALCLALLLLLSQLNVNRIVAAQEAEEPIVASYSLPSVTVDDVMRGEPGEVYFVYYLPAEGPERPALVARITKKADRTDSVAEVYDTSPDAAYVPIEFMDGYPSLPSNLTPTIILTAIDGWWVRDGIVNYNLDITVYGRVYAMWGADNTLWTQLLQPTDPNAHIMVRDTDRDGIPDWDWRTMLPEFPNRGDLRTSYAERKCDTPLSVELGVSSQWPFVAYEGGSEQPPTNTFRPPIVVNWATGQIRFFSELVTVRNQNCSYSLYSIKRILLGQLNSPNFETPFAFYDLSNEGIGHPNLLLRTVRTTRNDRSMFVTGNPETQGIRYSWRNAIGDWEWDYKVDVLGQHQFDYETSIASNTILIDAPPYEAYPGWVIERQWPASSFVAMEQTRYKSSEGIYEWPMLGLLEEYYYGWKSEPSLHEFEDIRTGLRGEYRIRSTHSLETYFSPIDNRLHLKWAEHGIWRLD
;
A
#
# COMPACT_ATOMS: atom_id res chain seq x y z
N MET A 1 -14.56 -33.88 4.52
CA MET A 1 -13.66 -32.88 3.92
C MET A 1 -12.24 -33.28 4.25
N THR A 2 -11.35 -33.33 3.26
CA THR A 2 -10.01 -33.92 3.42
C THR A 2 -9.03 -32.98 4.13
N PRO A 3 -8.05 -33.50 4.91
CA PRO A 3 -7.15 -32.69 5.75
C PRO A 3 -6.15 -31.81 4.98
N TYR A 4 -6.11 -31.90 3.65
CA TYR A 4 -5.06 -31.31 2.82
C TYR A 4 -5.29 -29.83 2.45
N THR A 5 -6.49 -29.29 2.66
CA THR A 5 -6.79 -27.87 2.41
C THR A 5 -6.33 -26.96 3.56
N HIS A 6 -6.31 -27.47 4.79
CA HIS A 6 -6.01 -26.70 6.00
C HIS A 6 -4.50 -26.41 6.17
N LEU A 7 -3.65 -27.34 5.73
CA LEU A 7 -2.19 -27.14 5.77
C LEU A 7 -1.76 -25.96 4.88
N LYS A 8 -2.47 -25.65 3.79
CA LYS A 8 -2.09 -24.59 2.84
C LYS A 8 -2.40 -23.17 3.32
N ALA A 9 -3.47 -22.97 4.10
CA ALA A 9 -3.83 -21.65 4.64
C ALA A 9 -2.85 -21.22 5.73
N ALA A 10 -2.54 -22.12 6.66
CA ALA A 10 -1.50 -21.92 7.67
C ALA A 10 -0.11 -21.78 7.03
N LEU A 11 0.23 -22.57 6.00
CA LEU A 11 1.51 -22.41 5.30
C LEU A 11 1.62 -21.08 4.55
N CYS A 12 0.53 -20.51 4.01
CA CYS A 12 0.56 -19.21 3.31
C CYS A 12 0.67 -18.04 4.28
N LEU A 13 -0.06 -18.05 5.40
CA LEU A 13 0.06 -17.00 6.42
C LEU A 13 1.45 -17.07 7.08
N ALA A 14 1.95 -18.28 7.33
CA ALA A 14 3.32 -18.51 7.80
C ALA A 14 4.38 -18.17 6.73
N LEU A 15 4.14 -18.43 5.43
CA LEU A 15 5.06 -18.02 4.34
C LEU A 15 5.09 -16.50 4.19
N LEU A 16 3.95 -15.80 4.33
CA LEU A 16 3.91 -14.33 4.30
C LEU A 16 4.64 -13.73 5.51
N LEU A 17 4.54 -14.36 6.68
CA LEU A 17 5.30 -14.00 7.87
C LEU A 17 6.80 -14.36 7.76
N LEU A 18 7.17 -15.48 7.11
CA LEU A 18 8.57 -15.88 6.91
C LEU A 18 9.25 -15.14 5.74
N LEU A 19 8.54 -14.83 4.66
CA LEU A 19 9.09 -14.12 3.50
C LEU A 19 9.32 -12.64 3.79
N SER A 20 8.51 -12.03 4.66
CA SER A 20 8.79 -10.69 5.19
C SER A 20 10.06 -10.65 6.07
N GLN A 21 10.50 -11.78 6.62
CA GLN A 21 11.75 -11.90 7.39
C GLN A 21 12.96 -12.29 6.53
N LEU A 22 12.77 -12.93 5.37
CA LEU A 22 13.84 -13.47 4.53
C LEU A 22 14.39 -12.52 3.46
N ASN A 23 13.83 -11.33 3.29
CA ASN A 23 14.27 -10.38 2.26
C ASN A 23 15.45 -9.47 2.69
N VAL A 24 16.09 -9.77 3.82
CA VAL A 24 17.28 -9.05 4.29
C VAL A 24 18.53 -9.83 3.87
N ASN A 25 19.34 -9.24 2.99
CA ASN A 25 20.68 -9.67 2.55
C ASN A 25 20.80 -10.49 1.24
N ARG A 26 20.56 -9.83 0.10
CA ARG A 26 21.43 -10.00 -1.08
C ARG A 26 22.18 -8.68 -1.31
N ILE A 27 23.33 -8.55 -0.65
CA ILE A 27 24.31 -7.52 -0.99
C ILE A 27 24.99 -7.99 -2.28
N VAL A 28 24.39 -7.64 -3.42
CA VAL A 28 25.14 -7.56 -4.67
C VAL A 28 26.10 -6.38 -4.49
N ALA A 29 27.38 -6.57 -4.79
CA ALA A 29 28.35 -5.49 -4.77
C ALA A 29 27.77 -4.32 -5.58
N ALA A 30 27.54 -3.19 -4.92
CA ALA A 30 27.01 -1.97 -5.54
C ALA A 30 28.06 -1.46 -6.54
N GLN A 31 27.95 -1.91 -7.78
CA GLN A 31 28.51 -1.19 -8.91
C GLN A 31 27.78 0.16 -8.90
N GLU A 32 28.53 1.28 -8.87
CA GLU A 32 27.94 2.62 -8.94
C GLU A 32 27.00 2.65 -10.14
N ALA A 33 25.69 2.66 -9.88
CA ALA A 33 24.70 2.70 -10.93
C ALA A 33 24.78 4.09 -11.56
N GLU A 34 25.00 4.16 -12.87
CA GLU A 34 24.96 5.43 -13.58
C GLU A 34 23.58 6.07 -13.41
N GLU A 35 23.54 7.35 -13.03
CA GLU A 35 22.29 8.08 -12.92
C GLU A 35 21.70 8.35 -14.32
N PRO A 36 20.40 8.12 -14.52
CA PRO A 36 19.75 8.39 -15.79
C PRO A 36 19.71 9.88 -16.10
N ILE A 37 19.84 10.23 -17.38
CA ILE A 37 19.66 11.58 -17.92
C ILE A 37 18.33 11.62 -18.67
N VAL A 38 17.71 12.80 -18.72
CA VAL A 38 16.51 13.07 -19.52
C VAL A 38 16.80 14.13 -20.58
N ALA A 39 16.39 13.86 -21.82
CA ALA A 39 16.28 14.85 -22.89
C ALA A 39 14.81 15.11 -23.21
N SER A 40 14.43 16.37 -23.40
CA SER A 40 13.07 16.76 -23.76
C SER A 40 13.00 17.31 -25.18
N TYR A 41 11.95 16.93 -25.92
CA TYR A 41 11.74 17.29 -27.31
C TYR A 41 10.32 17.83 -27.50
N SER A 42 10.18 18.93 -28.21
CA SER A 42 8.89 19.58 -28.49
C SER A 42 8.88 20.15 -29.91
N LEU A 43 7.75 20.05 -30.61
CA LEU A 43 7.64 20.61 -31.97
C LEU A 43 7.98 22.10 -31.97
N PRO A 44 8.52 22.67 -33.07
CA PRO A 44 8.99 24.07 -33.08
C PRO A 44 7.92 25.12 -32.72
N SER A 45 6.64 24.77 -32.86
CA SER A 45 5.50 25.64 -32.59
C SER A 45 5.07 25.71 -31.11
N VAL A 46 5.64 24.87 -30.24
CA VAL A 46 5.24 24.77 -28.84
C VAL A 46 6.47 24.47 -27.96
N THR A 47 6.54 25.04 -26.76
CA THR A 47 7.61 24.68 -25.82
C THR A 47 7.18 23.54 -24.90
N VAL A 48 8.16 22.88 -24.28
CA VAL A 48 7.90 21.86 -23.23
C VAL A 48 7.02 22.45 -22.12
N ASP A 49 7.38 23.64 -21.64
CA ASP A 49 6.69 24.31 -20.54
C ASP A 49 5.23 24.68 -20.90
N ASP A 50 4.96 25.07 -22.15
CA ASP A 50 3.60 25.34 -22.62
C ASP A 50 2.72 24.09 -22.48
N VAL A 51 3.19 22.93 -22.97
CA VAL A 51 2.44 21.66 -22.90
C VAL A 51 2.31 21.19 -21.45
N MET A 52 3.34 21.34 -20.61
CA MET A 52 3.27 20.97 -19.20
C MET A 52 2.24 21.83 -18.44
N ARG A 53 2.04 23.08 -18.83
CA ARG A 53 1.03 23.98 -18.26
C ARG A 53 -0.38 23.77 -18.83
N GLY A 54 -0.50 22.93 -19.87
CA GLY A 54 -1.77 22.51 -20.45
C GLY A 54 -2.13 23.14 -21.79
N GLU A 55 -1.18 23.80 -22.46
CA GLU A 55 -1.38 24.26 -23.83
C GLU A 55 -1.35 23.08 -24.82
N PRO A 56 -2.10 23.17 -25.94
CA PRO A 56 -2.11 22.10 -26.94
C PRO A 56 -0.73 21.86 -27.56
N GLY A 57 -0.34 20.60 -27.66
CA GLY A 57 0.96 20.23 -28.20
C GLY A 57 1.34 18.79 -27.87
N GLU A 58 2.55 18.44 -28.29
CA GLU A 58 3.16 17.13 -28.08
C GLU A 58 4.61 17.30 -27.63
N VAL A 59 4.98 16.56 -26.59
CA VAL A 59 6.33 16.57 -26.00
C VAL A 59 6.78 15.15 -25.74
N TYR A 60 8.08 14.90 -25.92
CA TYR A 60 8.72 13.66 -25.53
C TYR A 60 9.74 13.90 -24.43
N PHE A 61 9.73 13.04 -23.42
CA PHE A 61 10.81 12.89 -22.45
C PHE A 61 11.50 11.56 -22.69
N VAL A 62 12.78 11.61 -23.04
CA VAL A 62 13.61 10.46 -23.41
C VAL A 62 14.64 10.26 -22.30
N TYR A 63 14.50 9.17 -21.55
CA TYR A 63 15.37 8.84 -20.41
C TYR A 63 16.38 7.77 -20.82
N TYR A 64 17.66 8.02 -20.58
CA TYR A 64 18.75 7.15 -21.01
C TYR A 64 19.91 7.16 -20.03
N LEU A 65 20.71 6.10 -20.03
CA LEU A 65 21.98 6.08 -19.31
C LEU A 65 23.03 6.89 -20.10
N PRO A 66 23.90 7.67 -19.42
CA PRO A 66 24.90 8.51 -20.09
C PRO A 66 25.74 7.78 -21.13
N ALA A 67 26.12 6.52 -20.86
CA ALA A 67 26.91 5.71 -21.78
C ALA A 67 26.18 5.28 -23.07
N GLU A 68 24.84 5.24 -23.05
CA GLU A 68 24.02 4.72 -24.16
C GLU A 68 23.51 5.82 -25.10
N GLY A 69 23.29 7.03 -24.57
CA GLY A 69 22.79 8.18 -25.34
C GLY A 69 21.28 8.16 -25.61
N PRO A 70 20.71 9.28 -26.07
CA PRO A 70 19.27 9.42 -26.29
C PRO A 70 18.72 8.52 -27.40
N GLU A 71 19.54 8.00 -28.30
CA GLU A 71 19.15 7.06 -29.36
C GLU A 71 18.86 5.64 -28.85
N ARG A 72 19.27 5.33 -27.61
CA ARG A 72 19.05 4.03 -26.98
C ARG A 72 18.42 4.21 -25.59
N PRO A 73 17.22 4.79 -25.51
CA PRO A 73 16.62 5.13 -24.23
C PRO A 73 16.10 3.92 -23.47
N ALA A 74 16.19 4.01 -22.14
CA ALA A 74 15.60 3.04 -21.23
C ALA A 74 14.09 3.28 -21.06
N LEU A 75 13.64 4.54 -21.12
CA LEU A 75 12.25 4.92 -20.94
C LEU A 75 11.92 6.10 -21.85
N VAL A 76 10.70 6.12 -22.40
CA VAL A 76 10.18 7.26 -23.16
C VAL A 76 8.79 7.60 -22.66
N ALA A 77 8.54 8.87 -22.34
CA ALA A 77 7.20 9.38 -22.09
C ALA A 77 6.78 10.33 -23.20
N ARG A 78 5.67 10.02 -23.86
CA ARG A 78 5.03 10.86 -24.87
C ARG A 78 3.83 11.56 -24.26
N ILE A 79 3.87 12.88 -24.20
CA ILE A 79 2.82 13.71 -23.61
C ILE A 79 2.08 14.43 -24.72
N THR A 80 0.75 14.30 -24.74
CA THR A 80 -0.12 14.92 -25.74
C THR A 80 -1.25 15.68 -25.06
N LYS A 81 -1.38 16.95 -25.43
CA LYS A 81 -2.52 17.80 -25.11
C LYS A 81 -3.22 18.20 -26.40
N LYS A 82 -4.45 17.73 -26.61
CA LYS A 82 -5.27 18.11 -27.79
C LYS A 82 -6.04 19.39 -27.50
N ALA A 83 -6.24 20.22 -28.53
CA ALA A 83 -6.89 21.53 -28.40
C ALA A 83 -8.38 21.45 -28.02
N ASP A 84 -9.06 20.36 -28.36
CA ASP A 84 -10.48 20.12 -28.11
C ASP A 84 -10.74 19.31 -26.83
N ARG A 85 -9.69 19.00 -26.06
CA ARG A 85 -9.75 18.16 -24.87
C ARG A 85 -9.47 18.95 -23.61
N THR A 86 -10.16 18.65 -22.53
CA THR A 86 -9.88 19.22 -21.21
C THR A 86 -8.73 18.52 -20.51
N ASP A 87 -8.50 17.24 -20.80
CA ASP A 87 -7.42 16.44 -20.21
C ASP A 87 -6.11 16.48 -21.02
N SER A 88 -5.05 15.92 -20.44
CA SER A 88 -3.74 15.72 -21.07
C SER A 88 -3.30 14.28 -20.81
N VAL A 89 -2.67 13.64 -21.79
CA VAL A 89 -2.34 12.21 -21.71
C VAL A 89 -0.83 12.03 -21.81
N ALA A 90 -0.27 11.20 -20.92
CA ALA A 90 1.11 10.72 -20.99
C ALA A 90 1.10 9.21 -21.23
N GLU A 91 1.69 8.79 -22.35
CA GLU A 91 1.94 7.40 -22.68
C GLU A 91 3.41 7.09 -22.37
N VAL A 92 3.65 6.12 -21.48
CA VAL A 92 4.98 5.75 -21.01
C VAL A 92 5.36 4.38 -21.56
N TYR A 93 6.51 4.33 -22.23
CA TYR A 93 7.05 3.16 -22.89
C TYR A 93 8.36 2.78 -22.21
N ASP A 94 8.49 1.51 -21.87
CA ASP A 94 9.72 0.91 -21.31
C ASP A 94 10.25 -0.17 -22.25
N THR A 95 11.38 -0.77 -21.89
CA THR A 95 12.01 -1.78 -22.73
C THR A 95 11.21 -3.08 -22.72
N SER A 96 10.95 -3.63 -23.91
CA SER A 96 10.42 -4.99 -24.00
C SER A 96 11.44 -5.99 -23.42
N PRO A 97 11.02 -7.12 -22.84
CA PRO A 97 11.93 -8.12 -22.26
C PRO A 97 13.07 -8.60 -23.17
N ASP A 98 12.87 -8.54 -24.49
CA ASP A 98 13.82 -9.00 -25.50
C ASP A 98 14.59 -7.84 -26.18
N ALA A 99 14.43 -6.60 -25.70
CA ALA A 99 15.10 -5.42 -26.24
C ALA A 99 15.95 -4.73 -25.17
N ALA A 100 17.05 -4.11 -25.61
CA ALA A 100 17.95 -3.37 -24.72
C ALA A 100 17.53 -1.91 -24.50
N TYR A 101 16.60 -1.38 -25.30
CA TYR A 101 16.13 0.01 -25.27
C TYR A 101 14.74 0.12 -25.90
N VAL A 102 14.03 1.22 -25.64
CA VAL A 102 12.76 1.57 -26.28
C VAL A 102 13.07 1.96 -27.72
N PRO A 103 12.51 1.29 -28.74
CA PRO A 103 12.84 1.61 -30.11
C PRO A 103 12.23 2.97 -30.47
N ILE A 104 13.11 3.93 -30.76
CA ILE A 104 12.75 5.25 -31.26
C ILE A 104 13.57 5.57 -32.50
N GLU A 105 13.01 6.37 -33.39
CA GLU A 105 13.73 6.92 -34.54
C GLU A 105 13.73 8.44 -34.44
N PHE A 106 14.85 9.09 -34.77
CA PHE A 106 14.91 10.55 -34.85
C PHE A 106 14.71 10.99 -36.30
N MET A 107 13.58 11.63 -36.58
CA MET A 107 13.27 12.26 -37.87
C MET A 107 13.37 13.78 -37.72
N ASP A 108 14.25 14.41 -38.49
CA ASP A 108 14.50 15.87 -38.40
C ASP A 108 14.85 16.35 -36.98
N GLY A 109 15.52 15.51 -36.19
CA GLY A 109 15.89 15.79 -34.81
C GLY A 109 14.78 15.54 -33.77
N TYR A 110 13.63 15.00 -34.19
CA TYR A 110 12.49 14.69 -33.33
C TYR A 110 12.29 13.19 -33.13
N PRO A 111 12.06 12.73 -31.89
CA PRO A 111 11.78 11.33 -31.64
C PRO A 111 10.43 10.91 -32.23
N SER A 112 10.39 9.72 -32.78
CA SER A 112 9.21 9.06 -33.32
C SER A 112 9.16 7.63 -32.81
N LEU A 113 8.02 7.25 -32.24
CA LEU A 113 7.78 5.90 -31.76
C LEU A 113 7.14 5.05 -32.88
N PRO A 114 7.55 3.79 -33.05
CA PRO A 114 6.86 2.85 -33.92
C PRO A 114 5.38 2.70 -33.54
N SER A 115 4.49 2.74 -34.53
CA SER A 115 3.03 2.67 -34.32
C SER A 115 2.51 1.39 -33.66
N ASN A 116 3.33 0.34 -33.60
CA ASN A 116 3.00 -0.95 -32.99
C ASN A 116 3.49 -1.07 -31.52
N LEU A 117 4.18 -0.06 -30.99
CA LEU A 117 4.50 -0.04 -29.56
C LEU A 117 3.23 0.16 -28.74
N THR A 118 3.15 -0.58 -27.63
CA THR A 118 2.08 -0.43 -26.64
C THR A 118 2.67 0.23 -25.41
N PRO A 119 2.06 1.31 -24.88
CA PRO A 119 2.53 1.92 -23.64
C PRO A 119 2.32 0.97 -22.45
N THR A 120 3.31 0.96 -21.55
CA THR A 120 3.27 0.21 -20.30
C THR A 120 2.46 0.94 -19.23
N ILE A 121 2.43 2.28 -19.27
CA ILE A 121 1.56 3.10 -18.43
C ILE A 121 0.91 4.18 -19.29
N ILE A 122 -0.39 4.40 -19.08
CA ILE A 122 -1.10 5.56 -19.60
C ILE A 122 -1.58 6.37 -18.39
N LEU A 123 -1.12 7.61 -18.26
CA LEU A 123 -1.58 8.57 -17.27
C LEU A 123 -2.43 9.63 -17.95
N THR A 124 -3.58 9.96 -17.38
CA THR A 124 -4.48 11.01 -17.86
C THR A 124 -4.64 12.07 -16.78
N ALA A 125 -4.06 13.25 -17.00
CA ALA A 125 -4.24 14.42 -16.15
C ALA A 125 -5.58 15.07 -16.46
N ILE A 126 -6.55 14.90 -15.55
CA ILE A 126 -7.96 15.25 -15.77
C ILE A 126 -8.14 16.77 -15.91
N ASP A 127 -7.34 17.55 -15.17
CA ASP A 127 -7.32 19.01 -15.26
C ASP A 127 -6.54 19.55 -16.48
N GLY A 128 -5.89 18.68 -17.26
CA GLY A 128 -5.28 19.05 -18.53
C GLY A 128 -3.85 19.58 -18.51
N TRP A 129 -3.18 19.56 -17.37
CA TRP A 129 -1.80 20.04 -17.18
C TRP A 129 -1.02 19.06 -16.29
N TRP A 130 0.31 19.13 -16.31
CA TRP A 130 1.22 18.24 -15.57
C TRP A 130 1.99 18.97 -14.49
N VAL A 131 2.53 20.15 -14.81
CA VAL A 131 3.26 21.01 -13.87
C VAL A 131 2.90 22.47 -14.12
N ARG A 132 2.53 23.20 -13.07
CA ARG A 132 2.18 24.63 -13.15
C ARG A 132 2.67 25.33 -11.88
N ASP A 133 3.41 26.42 -12.05
CA ASP A 133 3.93 27.23 -10.93
C ASP A 133 4.70 26.41 -9.87
N GLY A 134 5.39 25.35 -10.32
CA GLY A 134 6.14 24.44 -9.46
C GLY A 134 5.31 23.35 -8.77
N ILE A 135 3.99 23.35 -8.95
CA ILE A 135 3.07 22.34 -8.44
C ILE A 135 2.90 21.23 -9.47
N VAL A 136 2.88 19.98 -9.02
CA VAL A 136 2.66 18.78 -9.87
C VAL A 136 1.19 18.40 -9.82
N ASN A 137 0.60 18.03 -10.96
CA ASN A 137 -0.79 17.59 -10.99
C ASN A 137 -0.93 16.10 -10.66
N TYR A 138 -1.53 15.78 -9.51
CA TYR A 138 -1.88 14.40 -9.14
C TYR A 138 -3.35 14.04 -9.30
N ASN A 139 -4.16 14.90 -9.96
CA ASN A 139 -5.51 14.57 -10.39
C ASN A 139 -5.49 13.70 -11.65
N LEU A 140 -5.30 12.39 -11.45
CA LEU A 140 -4.90 11.42 -12.48
C LEU A 140 -5.83 10.21 -12.56
N ASP A 141 -6.14 9.80 -13.78
CA ASP A 141 -6.61 8.43 -14.08
C ASP A 141 -5.48 7.67 -14.80
N ILE A 142 -5.13 6.50 -14.30
CA ILE A 142 -3.94 5.75 -14.71
C ILE A 142 -4.33 4.33 -15.06
N THR A 143 -3.84 3.84 -16.19
CA THR A 143 -3.89 2.42 -16.56
C THR A 143 -2.48 1.89 -16.68
N VAL A 144 -2.21 0.79 -15.99
CA VAL A 144 -0.94 0.07 -16.04
C VAL A 144 -1.13 -1.23 -16.80
N TYR A 145 -0.17 -1.58 -17.64
CA TYR A 145 -0.14 -2.81 -18.44
C TYR A 145 1.06 -3.68 -18.09
N GLY A 146 0.96 -4.96 -18.44
CA GLY A 146 2.09 -5.89 -18.35
C GLY A 146 2.56 -6.15 -16.93
N ARG A 147 3.85 -6.45 -16.78
CA ARG A 147 4.41 -7.04 -15.55
C ARG A 147 4.92 -6.00 -14.55
N VAL A 148 4.14 -4.95 -14.32
CA VAL A 148 4.44 -3.88 -13.36
C VAL A 148 3.79 -4.18 -12.01
N TYR A 149 4.51 -4.03 -10.90
CA TYR A 149 3.89 -4.13 -9.58
C TYR A 149 3.17 -2.81 -9.25
N ALA A 150 1.87 -2.76 -9.55
CA ALA A 150 1.01 -1.59 -9.37
C ALA A 150 -0.02 -1.71 -8.23
N MET A 151 -0.31 -2.92 -7.76
CA MET A 151 -1.11 -3.15 -6.55
C MET A 151 -0.19 -3.30 -5.33
N TRP A 152 -0.64 -2.86 -4.15
CA TRP A 152 0.14 -3.05 -2.93
C TRP A 152 0.29 -4.55 -2.61
N GLY A 153 1.49 -4.98 -2.20
CA GLY A 153 1.80 -6.40 -1.97
C GLY A 153 1.83 -7.29 -3.23
N ALA A 154 1.75 -6.74 -4.45
CA ALA A 154 1.80 -7.52 -5.69
C ALA A 154 3.14 -8.25 -5.88
N ASP A 155 4.22 -7.70 -5.32
CA ASP A 155 5.56 -8.28 -5.31
C ASP A 155 5.65 -9.58 -4.49
N ASN A 156 4.74 -9.78 -3.53
CA ASN A 156 4.68 -11.00 -2.71
C ASN A 156 3.83 -12.13 -3.31
N THR A 157 2.98 -11.83 -4.30
CA THR A 157 1.97 -12.77 -4.83
C THR A 157 2.27 -13.27 -6.25
N LEU A 158 3.19 -12.61 -6.94
CA LEU A 158 3.70 -12.95 -8.28
C LEU A 158 2.63 -13.08 -9.37
N TRP A 159 1.40 -12.61 -9.14
CA TRP A 159 0.32 -12.71 -10.12
C TRP A 159 0.63 -11.91 -11.40
N THR A 160 1.42 -10.85 -11.28
CA THR A 160 1.87 -10.03 -12.42
C THR A 160 2.68 -10.85 -13.44
N GLN A 161 3.30 -11.97 -13.03
CA GLN A 161 4.02 -12.87 -13.95
C GLN A 161 3.08 -13.61 -14.91
N LEU A 162 1.78 -13.66 -14.59
CA LEU A 162 0.75 -14.27 -15.44
C LEU A 162 0.32 -13.36 -16.58
N LEU A 163 0.67 -12.08 -16.54
CA LEU A 163 0.30 -11.09 -17.54
C LEU A 163 1.25 -11.12 -18.75
N GLN A 164 0.67 -10.90 -19.93
CA GLN A 164 1.38 -10.49 -21.14
C GLN A 164 1.62 -8.98 -21.13
N PRO A 165 2.60 -8.46 -21.89
CA PRO A 165 2.91 -7.02 -21.92
C PRO A 165 1.71 -6.11 -22.23
N THR A 166 0.78 -6.57 -23.06
CA THR A 166 -0.41 -5.80 -23.46
C THR A 166 -1.63 -6.01 -22.56
N ASP A 167 -1.55 -6.92 -21.59
CA ASP A 167 -2.67 -7.18 -20.69
C ASP A 167 -2.80 -6.01 -19.69
N PRO A 168 -4.01 -5.49 -19.44
CA PRO A 168 -4.21 -4.53 -18.37
C PRO A 168 -3.88 -5.19 -17.04
N ASN A 169 -3.16 -4.46 -16.19
CA ASN A 169 -2.68 -4.89 -14.88
C ASN A 169 -3.47 -4.21 -13.76
N ALA A 170 -3.59 -2.88 -13.83
CA ALA A 170 -4.29 -2.12 -12.81
C ALA A 170 -4.91 -0.86 -13.41
N HIS A 171 -6.05 -0.47 -12.85
CA HIS A 171 -6.62 0.85 -13.03
C HIS A 171 -6.48 1.61 -11.70
N ILE A 172 -5.91 2.80 -11.76
CA ILE A 172 -5.61 3.62 -10.59
C ILE A 172 -6.24 5.00 -10.78
N MET A 173 -6.94 5.48 -9.77
CA MET A 173 -7.50 6.83 -9.71
C MET A 173 -6.86 7.55 -8.54
N VAL A 174 -6.26 8.70 -8.80
CA VAL A 174 -5.66 9.55 -7.78
C VAL A 174 -6.28 10.93 -7.88
N ARG A 175 -6.60 11.54 -6.74
CA ARG A 175 -7.10 12.90 -6.69
C ARG A 175 -6.31 13.74 -5.71
N ASP A 176 -6.02 14.94 -6.17
CA ASP A 176 -5.50 16.08 -5.42
C ASP A 176 -6.59 17.15 -5.56
N THR A 177 -7.46 17.25 -4.55
CA THR A 177 -8.72 17.99 -4.63
C THR A 177 -8.54 19.47 -4.33
N ASP A 178 -7.51 19.83 -3.57
CA ASP A 178 -7.14 21.21 -3.29
C ASP A 178 -6.02 21.74 -4.21
N ARG A 179 -5.39 20.87 -5.00
CA ARG A 179 -4.38 21.17 -6.02
C ARG A 179 -3.10 21.72 -5.41
N ASP A 180 -2.71 21.20 -4.24
CA ASP A 180 -1.47 21.58 -3.57
C ASP A 180 -0.24 20.82 -4.09
N GLY A 181 -0.44 19.84 -4.98
CA GLY A 181 0.60 18.99 -5.53
C GLY A 181 0.89 17.75 -4.70
N ILE A 182 0.00 17.40 -3.76
CA ILE A 182 0.09 16.21 -2.94
C ILE A 182 -1.29 15.51 -2.94
N PRO A 183 -1.40 14.27 -3.42
CA PRO A 183 -2.69 13.62 -3.55
C PRO A 183 -3.38 13.37 -2.19
N ASP A 184 -4.69 13.58 -2.17
CA ASP A 184 -5.58 13.31 -1.03
C ASP A 184 -5.91 11.83 -0.92
N TRP A 185 -6.15 11.17 -2.05
CA TRP A 185 -6.47 9.75 -2.08
C TRP A 185 -5.98 9.03 -3.34
N ASP A 186 -5.70 7.73 -3.17
CA ASP A 186 -5.22 6.78 -4.18
C ASP A 186 -6.10 5.54 -4.14
N TRP A 187 -6.76 5.24 -5.25
CA TRP A 187 -7.64 4.10 -5.44
C TRP A 187 -7.09 3.19 -6.54
N ARG A 188 -6.91 1.90 -6.25
CA ARG A 188 -6.36 0.92 -7.20
C ARG A 188 -7.28 -0.27 -7.36
N THR A 189 -7.45 -0.72 -8.60
CA THR A 189 -8.23 -1.90 -8.96
C THR A 189 -7.39 -2.82 -9.84
N MET A 190 -7.26 -4.08 -9.41
CA MET A 190 -6.54 -5.11 -10.17
C MET A 190 -7.33 -5.52 -11.43
N LEU A 191 -6.61 -5.73 -12.53
CA LEU A 191 -7.12 -6.20 -13.81
C LEU A 191 -6.18 -7.29 -14.39
N PRO A 192 -6.71 -8.33 -15.07
CA PRO A 192 -8.05 -8.87 -14.85
C PRO A 192 -8.18 -9.41 -13.41
N GLU A 193 -9.40 -9.71 -12.98
CA GLU A 193 -9.58 -10.42 -11.72
C GLU A 193 -9.17 -11.88 -11.88
N PHE A 194 -8.26 -12.38 -11.03
CA PHE A 194 -7.93 -13.79 -10.94
C PHE A 194 -8.84 -14.46 -9.90
N PRO A 195 -9.92 -15.17 -10.29
CA PRO A 195 -10.86 -15.75 -9.34
C PRO A 195 -10.20 -16.83 -8.47
N ASN A 196 -10.71 -17.01 -7.25
CA ASN A 196 -10.24 -18.03 -6.28
C ASN A 196 -8.78 -17.89 -5.81
N ARG A 197 -8.18 -16.72 -6.02
CA ARG A 197 -6.90 -16.33 -5.42
C ARG A 197 -7.12 -15.27 -4.34
N GLY A 198 -6.22 -15.28 -3.36
CA GLY A 198 -6.14 -14.32 -2.27
C GLY A 198 -5.41 -13.03 -2.63
N ASP A 199 -5.29 -12.70 -3.92
CA ASP A 199 -4.71 -11.43 -4.35
C ASP A 199 -5.67 -10.28 -4.03
N LEU A 200 -5.11 -9.11 -3.72
CA LEU A 200 -5.88 -7.89 -3.52
C LEU A 200 -6.51 -7.43 -4.85
N ARG A 201 -7.83 -7.30 -4.87
CA ARG A 201 -8.59 -6.80 -6.03
C ARG A 201 -8.79 -5.29 -5.96
N THR A 202 -8.82 -4.74 -4.75
CA THR A 202 -8.93 -3.30 -4.51
C THR A 202 -7.99 -2.87 -3.39
N SER A 203 -7.33 -1.74 -3.60
CA SER A 203 -6.49 -1.07 -2.61
C SER A 203 -6.87 0.41 -2.57
N TYR A 204 -6.96 0.99 -1.38
CA TYR A 204 -7.31 2.39 -1.21
C TYR A 204 -6.57 3.03 -0.06
N ALA A 205 -6.16 4.28 -0.25
CA ALA A 205 -5.56 5.14 0.76
C ALA A 205 -6.14 6.55 0.69
N GLU A 206 -6.25 7.17 1.85
CA GLU A 206 -6.75 8.54 2.04
C GLU A 206 -5.97 9.24 3.14
N ARG A 207 -5.56 10.47 2.87
CA ARG A 207 -5.05 11.41 3.87
C ARG A 207 -6.21 11.94 4.70
N LYS A 208 -6.09 11.90 6.01
CA LYS A 208 -7.10 12.43 6.94
C LYS A 208 -6.73 13.75 7.59
N CYS A 209 -5.48 14.18 7.42
CA CYS A 209 -5.00 15.49 7.82
C CYS A 209 -3.70 15.84 7.07
N ASP A 210 -3.24 17.07 7.25
CA ASP A 210 -1.98 17.53 6.68
C ASP A 210 -0.82 16.78 7.32
N THR A 211 0.01 16.16 6.49
CA THR A 211 1.28 15.57 6.92
C THR A 211 2.40 16.31 6.19
N PRO A 212 3.41 16.83 6.91
CA PRO A 212 4.57 17.42 6.27
C PRO A 212 5.37 16.33 5.56
N LEU A 213 5.34 16.36 4.23
CA LEU A 213 6.10 15.46 3.36
C LEU A 213 7.18 16.27 2.63
N SER A 214 8.41 15.75 2.56
CA SER A 214 9.39 16.29 1.62
C SER A 214 9.14 15.68 0.26
N VAL A 215 9.01 16.49 -0.78
CA VAL A 215 8.88 15.98 -2.16
C VAL A 215 10.29 15.76 -2.72
N GLU A 216 10.59 14.54 -3.13
CA GLU A 216 11.81 14.24 -3.88
C GLU A 216 11.54 14.53 -5.36
N LEU A 217 12.40 15.34 -5.98
CA LEU A 217 12.29 15.59 -7.40
C LEU A 217 12.65 14.31 -8.17
N GLY A 218 11.84 13.97 -9.16
CA GLY A 218 12.16 12.87 -10.07
C GLY A 218 13.34 13.18 -10.99
N VAL A 219 13.64 12.23 -11.86
CA VAL A 219 14.73 12.33 -12.86
C VAL A 219 14.57 13.57 -13.76
N SER A 220 13.33 14.02 -13.97
CA SER A 220 13.03 15.29 -14.64
C SER A 220 12.24 16.20 -13.71
N SER A 221 12.65 17.46 -13.57
CA SER A 221 11.84 18.48 -12.91
C SER A 221 10.69 18.99 -13.77
N GLN A 222 10.76 18.84 -15.10
CA GLN A 222 9.70 19.26 -16.03
C GLN A 222 8.55 18.26 -16.08
N TRP A 223 8.83 16.97 -15.87
CA TRP A 223 7.81 15.92 -15.74
C TRP A 223 8.20 14.93 -14.61
N PRO A 224 7.88 15.26 -13.34
CA PRO A 224 8.45 14.62 -12.15
C PRO A 224 7.71 13.34 -11.74
N PHE A 225 7.46 12.43 -12.69
CA PHE A 225 6.76 11.16 -12.44
C PHE A 225 7.69 9.93 -12.41
N VAL A 226 8.96 10.09 -12.79
CA VAL A 226 9.97 9.03 -12.84
C VAL A 226 10.95 9.19 -11.69
N ALA A 227 11.07 8.17 -10.83
CA ALA A 227 11.97 8.15 -9.69
C ALA A 227 13.36 7.61 -10.07
N TYR A 228 14.38 8.03 -9.33
CA TYR A 228 15.72 7.44 -9.43
C TYR A 228 15.73 5.99 -8.91
N GLU A 229 15.06 5.77 -7.78
CA GLU A 229 14.92 4.49 -7.10
C GLU A 229 13.62 4.43 -6.30
N GLY A 230 13.16 3.23 -5.95
CA GLY A 230 11.97 3.05 -5.14
C GLY A 230 11.48 1.61 -5.05
N GLY A 231 10.30 1.45 -4.46
CA GLY A 231 9.57 0.18 -4.34
C GLY A 231 8.07 0.40 -4.53
N SER A 232 7.27 -0.63 -4.27
CA SER A 232 5.80 -0.52 -4.28
C SER A 232 5.28 0.46 -3.21
N GLU A 233 5.92 0.46 -2.04
CA GLU A 233 5.65 1.35 -0.92
C GLU A 233 6.66 2.50 -0.88
N GLN A 234 6.23 3.65 -0.36
CA GLN A 234 7.09 4.82 -0.24
C GLN A 234 8.00 4.67 1.00
N PRO A 235 9.25 5.15 0.93
CA PRO A 235 10.22 4.88 1.96
C PRO A 235 9.86 5.53 3.31
N PRO A 236 10.43 5.02 4.42
CA PRO A 236 10.23 5.49 5.79
C PRO A 236 10.52 6.95 6.14
N THR A 237 10.85 7.79 5.16
CA THR A 237 11.60 9.04 5.39
C THR A 237 10.74 10.28 5.34
N ASN A 238 9.40 10.13 5.41
CA ASN A 238 8.44 11.19 5.11
C ASN A 238 8.71 11.86 3.76
N THR A 239 9.28 11.10 2.83
CA THR A 239 9.63 11.57 1.50
C THR A 239 8.64 11.00 0.50
N PHE A 240 7.98 11.90 -0.22
CA PHE A 240 7.14 11.53 -1.34
C PHE A 240 7.98 11.49 -2.62
N ARG A 241 8.15 10.28 -3.18
CA ARG A 241 8.89 10.06 -4.42
C ARG A 241 7.94 9.88 -5.60
N PRO A 242 8.40 10.17 -6.83
CA PRO A 242 7.63 9.88 -8.03
C PRO A 242 7.24 8.39 -8.15
N PRO A 243 6.08 8.06 -8.76
CA PRO A 243 5.54 6.71 -8.74
C PRO A 243 6.17 5.73 -9.74
N ILE A 244 6.80 6.20 -10.83
CA ILE A 244 7.34 5.29 -11.87
C ILE A 244 8.77 4.91 -11.50
N VAL A 245 8.97 3.65 -11.13
CA VAL A 245 10.29 3.12 -10.75
C VAL A 245 10.82 2.20 -11.83
N VAL A 246 11.94 2.56 -12.43
CA VAL A 246 12.59 1.84 -13.53
C VAL A 246 13.79 1.04 -13.00
N ASN A 247 13.92 -0.21 -13.44
CA ASN A 247 15.18 -0.93 -13.34
C ASN A 247 16.10 -0.49 -14.48
N TRP A 248 16.90 0.55 -14.26
CA TRP A 248 17.74 1.19 -15.28
C TRP A 248 18.72 0.25 -15.98
N ALA A 249 19.17 -0.83 -15.32
CA ALA A 249 20.03 -1.83 -15.95
C ALA A 249 19.32 -2.63 -17.06
N THR A 250 17.98 -2.73 -16.99
CA THR A 250 17.15 -3.43 -17.97
C THR A 250 16.27 -2.50 -18.80
N GLY A 251 16.03 -1.28 -18.32
CA GLY A 251 15.08 -0.32 -18.87
C GLY A 251 13.61 -0.65 -18.63
N GLN A 252 13.30 -1.61 -17.76
CA GLN A 252 11.92 -2.03 -17.48
C GLN A 252 11.33 -1.28 -16.28
N ILE A 253 10.06 -0.87 -16.37
CA ILE A 253 9.31 -0.37 -15.22
C ILE A 253 9.03 -1.55 -14.31
N ARG A 254 9.50 -1.45 -13.06
CA ARG A 254 9.31 -2.49 -12.06
C ARG A 254 8.10 -2.20 -11.17
N PHE A 255 7.95 -0.96 -10.73
CA PHE A 255 6.87 -0.55 -9.83
C PHE A 255 6.14 0.66 -10.36
N PHE A 256 4.84 0.70 -10.04
CA PHE A 256 4.07 1.93 -9.96
C PHE A 256 3.72 2.15 -8.48
N SER A 257 4.55 2.91 -7.77
CA SER A 257 4.52 3.09 -6.32
C SER A 257 3.22 3.73 -5.83
N GLU A 258 2.92 3.58 -4.54
CA GLU A 258 1.84 4.34 -3.87
C GLU A 258 1.98 5.85 -4.09
N LEU A 259 0.86 6.51 -4.41
CA LEU A 259 0.80 7.96 -4.55
C LEU A 259 0.32 8.62 -3.26
N VAL A 260 -0.43 7.89 -2.43
CA VAL A 260 -0.77 8.30 -1.06
C VAL A 260 -0.05 7.39 -0.07
N THR A 261 0.84 7.98 0.71
CA THR A 261 1.76 7.29 1.64
C THR A 261 1.12 6.89 2.96
N VAL A 262 0.29 5.84 2.97
CA VAL A 262 -0.47 5.42 4.16
C VAL A 262 0.38 5.35 5.43
N ARG A 263 1.56 4.74 5.34
CA ARG A 263 2.44 4.43 6.48
C ARG A 263 3.36 5.59 6.90
N ASN A 264 3.46 6.63 6.08
CA ASN A 264 4.30 7.80 6.33
C ASN A 264 3.46 9.05 6.58
N GLN A 265 2.18 8.87 6.90
CA GLN A 265 1.24 9.94 7.23
C GLN A 265 0.89 9.91 8.70
N ASN A 266 0.77 11.08 9.30
CA ASN A 266 0.34 11.21 10.70
C ASN A 266 -1.08 10.65 10.90
N CYS A 267 -1.87 10.65 9.84
CA CYS A 267 -3.32 10.47 9.87
C CYS A 267 -3.76 9.94 8.50
N SER A 268 -3.99 8.63 8.43
CA SER A 268 -4.38 8.00 7.17
C SER A 268 -5.44 6.94 7.41
N TYR A 269 -6.29 6.76 6.39
CA TYR A 269 -7.31 5.74 6.34
C TYR A 269 -7.13 4.94 5.06
N SER A 270 -7.02 3.63 5.18
CA SER A 270 -6.77 2.75 4.06
C SER A 270 -7.54 1.44 4.19
N LEU A 271 -7.65 0.73 3.08
CA LEU A 271 -8.16 -0.63 3.05
C LEU A 271 -7.52 -1.42 1.91
N TYR A 272 -7.39 -2.72 2.14
CA TYR A 272 -7.02 -3.70 1.14
C TYR A 272 -8.10 -4.75 1.08
N SER A 273 -8.72 -4.92 -0.09
CA SER A 273 -9.76 -5.91 -0.27
C SER A 273 -9.41 -6.95 -1.32
N ILE A 274 -9.60 -8.20 -0.92
CA ILE A 274 -9.60 -9.34 -1.83
C ILE A 274 -10.90 -9.31 -2.66
N LYS A 275 -11.99 -8.70 -2.20
CA LYS A 275 -13.16 -8.43 -3.06
C LYS A 275 -12.95 -7.14 -3.84
N ARG A 276 -13.47 -7.12 -5.07
CA ARG A 276 -13.55 -5.88 -5.82
C ARG A 276 -14.62 -4.99 -5.21
N ILE A 277 -14.27 -3.73 -5.00
CA ILE A 277 -15.23 -2.68 -4.68
C ILE A 277 -15.70 -2.03 -6.00
N LEU A 278 -17.01 -1.83 -6.12
CA LEU A 278 -17.64 -1.22 -7.28
C LEU A 278 -18.16 0.18 -6.95
N LEU A 279 -18.03 1.09 -7.91
CA LEU A 279 -18.53 2.46 -7.81
C LEU A 279 -20.08 2.47 -7.75
N GLY A 280 -20.65 3.42 -7.02
CA GLY A 280 -22.10 3.67 -7.00
C GLY A 280 -22.97 2.70 -6.22
N GLN A 281 -22.38 1.81 -5.41
CA GLN A 281 -23.11 0.92 -4.50
C GLN A 281 -22.44 0.84 -3.12
N LEU A 282 -23.15 0.30 -2.12
CA LEU A 282 -22.55 -0.09 -0.85
C LEU A 282 -21.74 -1.37 -1.04
N ASN A 283 -20.50 -1.36 -0.59
CA ASN A 283 -19.58 -2.49 -0.73
C ASN A 283 -19.21 -3.07 0.64
N SER A 284 -18.98 -4.38 0.66
CA SER A 284 -18.49 -5.08 1.84
C SER A 284 -17.05 -5.57 1.65
N PRO A 285 -16.05 -4.68 1.80
CA PRO A 285 -14.66 -5.11 1.71
C PRO A 285 -14.32 -6.16 2.77
N ASN A 286 -13.40 -7.04 2.40
CA ASN A 286 -12.81 -8.08 3.24
C ASN A 286 -11.29 -7.90 3.32
N PHE A 287 -10.60 -8.75 4.07
CA PHE A 287 -9.17 -8.71 4.33
C PHE A 287 -8.76 -7.52 5.19
N GLU A 288 -8.12 -6.46 4.71
CA GLU A 288 -7.67 -5.38 5.60
C GLU A 288 -8.59 -4.17 5.52
N THR A 289 -9.57 -4.09 6.43
CA THR A 289 -10.54 -3.01 6.42
C THR A 289 -11.19 -2.81 7.80
N PRO A 290 -11.00 -1.65 8.44
CA PRO A 290 -10.05 -0.58 8.10
C PRO A 290 -8.58 -0.86 8.48
N PHE A 291 -7.66 -0.16 7.81
CA PHE A 291 -6.25 0.00 8.19
C PHE A 291 -5.93 1.49 8.32
N ALA A 292 -5.70 1.96 9.55
CA ALA A 292 -5.70 3.38 9.86
C ALA A 292 -4.59 3.79 10.84
N PHE A 293 -4.05 4.98 10.64
CA PHE A 293 -3.00 5.58 11.45
C PHE A 293 -3.46 6.89 12.07
N TYR A 294 -2.99 7.17 13.29
CA TYR A 294 -3.35 8.36 14.06
C TYR A 294 -2.11 8.93 14.76
N ASP A 295 -2.06 10.26 14.88
CA ASP A 295 -1.14 10.99 15.74
C ASP A 295 -1.91 11.45 16.99
N LEU A 296 -1.70 10.74 18.09
CA LEU A 296 -2.26 11.09 19.40
C LEU A 296 -1.41 12.10 20.18
N SER A 297 -0.15 12.32 19.81
CA SER A 297 0.73 13.22 20.58
C SER A 297 0.64 14.66 20.06
N ASN A 298 0.14 14.85 18.83
CA ASN A 298 0.08 16.15 18.15
C ASN A 298 1.48 16.79 18.04
N GLU A 299 2.52 15.97 18.05
CA GLU A 299 3.93 16.39 17.94
C GLU A 299 4.33 16.63 16.48
N GLY A 300 3.52 16.21 15.51
CA GLY A 300 3.74 16.51 14.10
C GLY A 300 4.62 15.48 13.39
N ILE A 301 5.77 15.91 12.85
CA ILE A 301 6.50 15.22 11.78
C ILE A 301 7.07 13.86 12.23
N GLY A 302 6.60 12.75 11.66
CA GLY A 302 7.15 11.43 11.94
C GLY A 302 6.19 10.29 11.63
N HIS A 303 6.62 9.05 11.87
CA HIS A 303 5.71 7.92 11.83
C HIS A 303 4.65 8.06 12.96
N PRO A 304 3.36 7.88 12.65
CA PRO A 304 2.25 7.97 13.61
C PRO A 304 2.44 7.05 14.81
N ASN A 305 1.90 7.46 15.96
CA ASN A 305 2.10 6.78 17.25
C ASN A 305 0.92 5.90 17.67
N LEU A 306 -0.11 5.80 16.83
CA LEU A 306 -1.20 4.84 16.94
C LEU A 306 -1.53 4.23 15.58
N LEU A 307 -1.63 2.91 15.54
CA LEU A 307 -2.04 2.12 14.38
C LEU A 307 -3.17 1.15 14.74
N LEU A 308 -4.21 1.15 13.92
CA LEU A 308 -5.27 0.14 13.94
C LEU A 308 -5.32 -0.61 12.62
N ARG A 309 -5.22 -1.95 12.67
CA ARG A 309 -5.32 -2.81 11.49
C ARG A 309 -6.33 -3.92 11.75
N THR A 310 -7.43 -3.91 11.01
CA THR A 310 -8.42 -4.98 11.05
C THR A 310 -8.15 -5.95 9.92
N VAL A 311 -8.03 -7.24 10.24
CA VAL A 311 -8.27 -8.32 9.30
C VAL A 311 -9.73 -8.79 9.45
N ARG A 312 -10.55 -8.51 8.43
CA ARG A 312 -11.99 -8.83 8.36
C ARG A 312 -12.25 -10.00 7.42
N THR A 313 -13.01 -10.99 7.90
CA THR A 313 -13.68 -11.96 7.05
C THR A 313 -15.14 -11.53 6.86
N THR A 314 -15.68 -11.71 5.66
CA THR A 314 -17.11 -11.47 5.42
C THR A 314 -17.86 -12.81 5.39
N ARG A 315 -19.17 -12.79 5.70
CA ARG A 315 -19.98 -14.01 5.71
C ARG A 315 -19.97 -14.66 4.32
N ASN A 316 -19.76 -15.98 4.28
CA ASN A 316 -19.73 -16.78 3.04
C ASN A 316 -18.68 -16.35 2.01
N ASP A 317 -17.60 -15.74 2.46
CA ASP A 317 -16.53 -15.30 1.58
C ASP A 317 -15.73 -16.47 0.98
N ARG A 318 -15.99 -16.77 -0.29
CA ARG A 318 -15.27 -17.84 -1.01
C ARG A 318 -13.83 -17.47 -1.34
N SER A 319 -13.48 -16.19 -1.28
CA SER A 319 -12.14 -15.70 -1.66
C SER A 319 -11.10 -15.94 -0.57
N MET A 320 -11.54 -16.04 0.69
CA MET A 320 -10.71 -16.30 1.86
C MET A 320 -10.82 -17.77 2.31
N PHE A 321 -10.39 -18.68 1.44
CA PHE A 321 -10.14 -20.13 1.64
C PHE A 321 -11.20 -21.01 2.34
N VAL A 322 -12.26 -20.47 2.95
CA VAL A 322 -13.21 -21.26 3.73
C VAL A 322 -14.64 -20.76 3.59
N THR A 323 -15.46 -21.64 3.03
CA THR A 323 -16.88 -21.39 2.76
C THR A 323 -17.69 -21.62 4.03
N GLY A 324 -18.62 -20.72 4.35
CA GLY A 324 -19.53 -20.85 5.49
C GLY A 324 -19.06 -20.16 6.78
N ASN A 325 -17.98 -19.38 6.74
CA ASN A 325 -17.48 -18.68 7.93
C ASN A 325 -18.43 -17.56 8.38
N PRO A 326 -18.57 -17.35 9.71
CA PRO A 326 -19.14 -16.13 10.23
C PRO A 326 -18.25 -14.93 9.86
N GLU A 327 -18.84 -13.75 9.84
CA GLU A 327 -18.07 -12.51 9.77
C GLU A 327 -17.26 -12.36 11.07
N THR A 328 -15.97 -12.08 10.93
CA THR A 328 -15.01 -12.07 12.04
C THR A 328 -13.98 -10.98 11.82
N GLN A 329 -13.56 -10.33 12.91
CA GLN A 329 -12.58 -9.26 12.92
C GLN A 329 -11.45 -9.67 13.84
N GLY A 330 -10.24 -9.75 13.30
CA GLY A 330 -9.01 -9.68 14.07
C GLY A 330 -8.49 -8.26 14.02
N ILE A 331 -8.42 -7.54 15.13
CA ILE A 331 -7.99 -6.14 15.15
C ILE A 331 -6.74 -5.99 15.98
N ARG A 332 -5.71 -5.42 15.36
CA ARG A 332 -4.47 -5.04 16.00
C ARG A 332 -4.48 -3.55 16.29
N TYR A 333 -4.23 -3.20 17.54
CA TYR A 333 -4.12 -1.84 18.06
C TYR A 333 -2.70 -1.67 18.60
N SER A 334 -1.80 -1.05 17.84
CA SER A 334 -0.40 -0.81 18.26
C SER A 334 -0.18 0.66 18.55
N TRP A 335 0.48 0.98 19.66
CA TRP A 335 0.71 2.37 20.04
C TRP A 335 2.00 2.57 20.83
N ARG A 336 2.35 3.85 20.99
CA ARG A 336 3.45 4.35 21.82
C ARG A 336 3.19 5.80 22.21
N ASN A 337 4.07 6.35 23.05
CA ASN A 337 3.91 7.72 23.56
C ASN A 337 4.58 8.82 22.72
N ALA A 338 5.25 8.49 21.60
CA ALA A 338 5.97 9.46 20.77
C ALA A 338 5.87 9.12 19.28
N ILE A 339 6.01 10.09 18.39
CA ILE A 339 6.09 9.86 16.94
C ILE A 339 7.53 9.56 16.47
N GLY A 340 7.70 9.02 15.25
CA GLY A 340 8.90 9.32 14.45
C GLY A 340 9.93 8.22 14.14
N ASP A 341 9.95 7.07 14.81
CA ASP A 341 11.07 6.10 14.68
C ASP A 341 10.68 4.66 14.32
N TRP A 342 9.39 4.42 14.05
CA TRP A 342 8.81 3.13 13.66
C TRP A 342 8.87 2.06 14.75
N GLU A 343 9.29 2.42 15.95
CA GLU A 343 9.27 1.52 17.10
C GLU A 343 7.89 1.57 17.73
N TRP A 344 7.41 0.45 18.26
CA TRP A 344 6.12 0.35 18.93
C TRP A 344 6.33 -0.12 20.35
N ASP A 345 5.61 0.43 21.33
CA ASP A 345 5.78 0.05 22.74
C ASP A 345 4.79 -1.03 23.15
N TYR A 346 3.56 -0.92 22.64
CA TYR A 346 2.44 -1.74 23.08
C TYR A 346 1.58 -2.19 21.92
N LYS A 347 0.92 -3.33 22.13
CA LYS A 347 -0.12 -3.84 21.26
C LYS A 347 -1.24 -4.45 22.08
N VAL A 348 -2.46 -4.23 21.64
CA VAL A 348 -3.56 -5.15 21.90
C VAL A 348 -3.97 -5.79 20.58
N ASP A 349 -4.23 -7.08 20.61
CA ASP A 349 -4.88 -7.80 19.52
C ASP A 349 -6.22 -8.34 20.03
N VAL A 350 -7.30 -8.20 19.26
CA VAL A 350 -8.63 -8.71 19.62
C VAL A 350 -9.20 -9.55 18.49
N LEU A 351 -10.02 -10.54 18.85
CA LEU A 351 -10.75 -11.37 17.88
C LEU A 351 -12.20 -11.54 18.32
N GLY A 352 -13.14 -11.35 17.40
CA GLY A 352 -14.56 -11.45 17.68
C GLY A 352 -15.43 -11.45 16.42
N GLN A 353 -16.74 -11.65 16.62
CA GLN A 353 -17.75 -11.65 15.57
C GLN A 353 -18.65 -10.42 15.74
N HIS A 354 -18.21 -9.28 15.23
CA HIS A 354 -18.95 -8.02 15.28
C HIS A 354 -19.24 -7.56 13.87
N GLN A 355 -20.51 -7.36 13.53
CA GLN A 355 -20.82 -6.79 12.22
C GLN A 355 -20.46 -5.31 12.20
N PHE A 356 -19.99 -4.84 11.06
CA PHE A 356 -19.95 -3.42 10.79
C PHE A 356 -21.34 -2.96 10.34
N ASP A 357 -21.85 -1.92 11.00
CA ASP A 357 -23.16 -1.32 10.82
C ASP A 357 -23.07 0.13 10.33
N TYR A 358 -22.03 0.41 9.53
CA TYR A 358 -21.72 1.73 9.00
C TYR A 358 -22.01 1.82 7.51
N GLU A 359 -22.24 3.04 7.04
CA GLU A 359 -22.13 3.40 5.63
C GLU A 359 -21.12 4.55 5.54
N THR A 360 -19.86 4.20 5.30
CA THR A 360 -18.75 5.16 5.24
C THR A 360 -18.46 5.54 3.81
N SER A 361 -18.58 6.84 3.54
CA SER A 361 -18.13 7.46 2.30
C SER A 361 -16.61 7.56 2.26
N ILE A 362 -16.01 7.12 1.16
CA ILE A 362 -14.59 7.29 0.85
C ILE A 362 -14.41 7.88 -0.56
N ALA A 363 -13.18 8.21 -0.92
CA ALA A 363 -12.80 8.72 -2.25
C ALA A 363 -13.69 9.91 -2.67
N SER A 364 -13.72 10.95 -1.84
CA SER A 364 -14.56 12.15 -2.04
C SER A 364 -16.06 11.83 -2.24
N ASN A 365 -16.59 10.90 -1.44
CA ASN A 365 -18.00 10.45 -1.47
C ASN A 365 -18.43 9.70 -2.74
N THR A 366 -17.49 9.20 -3.54
CA THR A 366 -17.82 8.44 -4.76
C THR A 366 -18.06 6.95 -4.49
N ILE A 367 -17.63 6.46 -3.32
CA ILE A 367 -17.68 5.05 -2.92
C ILE A 367 -18.24 4.94 -1.51
N LEU A 368 -19.12 3.96 -1.29
CA LEU A 368 -19.65 3.61 0.02
C LEU A 368 -19.16 2.21 0.42
N ILE A 369 -18.67 2.10 1.66
CA ILE A 369 -18.26 0.83 2.28
C ILE A 369 -18.95 0.61 3.62
N ASP A 370 -19.15 -0.65 3.99
CA ASP A 370 -19.71 -1.03 5.29
C ASP A 370 -18.63 -1.19 6.38
N ALA A 371 -17.80 -0.16 6.61
CA ALA A 371 -16.75 -0.18 7.64
C ALA A 371 -16.79 1.08 8.51
N PRO A 372 -16.31 1.05 9.77
CA PRO A 372 -16.29 2.22 10.63
C PRO A 372 -15.49 3.38 9.99
N PRO A 373 -16.00 4.63 10.02
CA PRO A 373 -15.26 5.78 9.54
C PRO A 373 -14.04 6.05 10.43
N TYR A 374 -13.07 6.75 9.88
CA TYR A 374 -11.77 7.03 10.52
C TYR A 374 -11.91 7.53 11.97
N GLU A 375 -12.82 8.48 12.22
CA GLU A 375 -13.01 9.13 13.51
C GLU A 375 -13.67 8.20 14.55
N ALA A 376 -14.56 7.31 14.09
CA ALA A 376 -15.28 6.40 14.98
C ALA A 376 -14.52 5.10 15.25
N TYR A 377 -13.58 4.72 14.38
CA TYR A 377 -12.95 3.40 14.41
C TYR A 377 -12.21 3.07 15.73
N PRO A 378 -11.42 3.97 16.36
CA PRO A 378 -10.81 3.67 17.65
C PRO A 378 -11.84 3.42 18.75
N GLY A 379 -12.87 4.27 18.84
CA GLY A 379 -13.99 4.12 19.77
C GLY A 379 -14.75 2.80 19.56
N TRP A 380 -15.02 2.47 18.30
CA TRP A 380 -15.71 1.25 17.90
C TRP A 380 -15.03 -0.01 18.46
N VAL A 381 -13.69 -0.04 18.47
CA VAL A 381 -12.91 -1.17 19.01
C VAL A 381 -13.02 -1.24 20.52
N ILE A 382 -12.75 -0.15 21.24
CA ILE A 382 -12.63 -0.16 22.71
C ILE A 382 -13.98 -0.30 23.43
N GLU A 383 -15.07 0.14 22.80
CA GLU A 383 -16.43 0.08 23.37
C GLU A 383 -17.05 -1.34 23.29
N ARG A 384 -16.43 -2.25 22.53
CA ARG A 384 -16.94 -3.61 22.31
C ARG A 384 -16.32 -4.62 23.27
N GLN A 385 -17.11 -5.63 23.59
CA GLN A 385 -16.67 -6.81 24.32
C GLN A 385 -16.04 -7.79 23.34
N TRP A 386 -14.81 -8.22 23.64
CA TRP A 386 -14.05 -9.10 22.76
C TRP A 386 -13.85 -10.47 23.43
N PRO A 387 -14.25 -11.56 22.76
CA PRO A 387 -14.14 -12.89 23.35
C PRO A 387 -12.69 -13.36 23.49
N ALA A 388 -11.79 -12.90 22.62
CA ALA A 388 -10.36 -13.13 22.75
C ALA A 388 -9.58 -11.83 22.62
N SER A 389 -8.54 -11.69 23.44
CA SER A 389 -7.57 -10.62 23.29
C SER A 389 -6.19 -11.00 23.81
N SER A 390 -5.12 -10.52 23.17
CA SER A 390 -3.78 -10.43 23.75
C SER A 390 -3.36 -9.00 23.98
N PHE A 391 -2.41 -8.84 24.87
CA PHE A 391 -1.61 -7.66 25.05
C PHE A 391 -0.14 -8.04 24.91
N VAL A 392 0.62 -7.22 24.19
CA VAL A 392 2.08 -7.36 24.08
C VAL A 392 2.72 -6.03 24.45
N ALA A 393 3.71 -6.08 25.32
CA ALA A 393 4.54 -4.94 25.69
C ALA A 393 6.01 -5.20 25.33
N MET A 394 6.65 -4.16 24.80
CA MET A 394 8.10 -4.10 24.65
C MET A 394 8.76 -3.85 26.01
N GLU A 395 9.75 -4.68 26.35
CA GLU A 395 10.41 -4.61 27.65
C GLU A 395 11.90 -4.26 27.53
N GLN A 396 12.57 -4.69 26.47
CA GLN A 396 14.01 -4.46 26.28
C GLN A 396 14.43 -4.26 24.82
N THR A 397 13.73 -4.89 23.88
CA THR A 397 14.06 -4.79 22.46
C THR A 397 13.29 -3.64 21.80
N ARG A 398 13.81 -3.16 20.67
CA ARG A 398 13.08 -2.22 19.79
C ARG A 398 12.29 -3.04 18.78
N TYR A 399 10.99 -2.81 18.66
CA TYR A 399 10.17 -3.48 17.64
C TYR A 399 9.90 -2.52 16.48
N LYS A 400 10.78 -2.54 15.50
CA LYS A 400 10.64 -1.71 14.30
C LYS A 400 9.71 -2.36 13.29
N SER A 401 8.63 -1.67 12.96
CA SER A 401 7.72 -2.07 11.89
C SER A 401 6.90 -0.87 11.43
N SER A 402 6.56 -0.81 10.16
CA SER A 402 5.56 0.13 9.65
C SER A 402 4.12 -0.32 9.91
N GLU A 403 3.92 -1.50 10.51
CA GLU A 403 2.60 -2.14 10.66
C GLU A 403 2.34 -2.69 12.08
N GLY A 404 3.01 -2.11 13.08
CA GLY A 404 2.81 -2.46 14.49
C GLY A 404 3.54 -3.73 14.92
N ILE A 405 3.16 -4.23 16.10
CA ILE A 405 3.73 -5.46 16.67
C ILE A 405 2.97 -6.67 16.10
N TYR A 406 3.67 -7.68 15.58
CA TYR A 406 3.04 -8.88 14.98
C TYR A 406 2.87 -10.05 15.95
N GLU A 407 3.55 -10.01 17.09
CA GLU A 407 3.63 -11.11 18.05
C GLU A 407 2.27 -11.40 18.67
N TRP A 408 1.92 -12.68 18.83
CA TRP A 408 0.63 -13.12 19.39
C TRP A 408 -0.61 -12.52 18.70
N PRO A 409 -0.82 -12.76 17.39
CA PRO A 409 -2.04 -12.37 16.71
C PRO A 409 -3.21 -13.25 17.18
N MET A 410 -4.36 -12.70 17.54
CA MET A 410 -5.51 -13.53 17.92
C MET A 410 -6.07 -14.27 16.71
N LEU A 411 -6.17 -13.57 15.57
CA LEU A 411 -6.54 -14.18 14.30
C LEU A 411 -5.38 -15.05 13.77
N GLY A 412 -5.71 -16.22 13.24
CA GLY A 412 -4.74 -17.27 12.87
C GLY A 412 -4.40 -18.23 14.01
N LEU A 413 -4.39 -17.76 15.27
CA LEU A 413 -4.19 -18.63 16.45
C LEU A 413 -5.50 -19.25 16.95
N LEU A 414 -6.56 -18.44 17.02
CA LEU A 414 -7.83 -18.83 17.65
C LEU A 414 -9.00 -18.94 16.67
N GLU A 415 -8.78 -18.65 15.37
CA GLU A 415 -9.87 -18.56 14.41
C GLU A 415 -10.68 -19.85 14.27
N GLU A 416 -10.02 -21.02 14.19
CA GLU A 416 -10.71 -22.30 14.04
C GLU A 416 -11.58 -22.65 15.26
N TYR A 417 -11.12 -22.24 16.45
CA TYR A 417 -11.89 -22.40 17.68
C TYR A 417 -13.14 -21.50 17.65
N TYR A 418 -12.99 -20.23 17.26
CA TYR A 418 -14.11 -19.29 17.15
C TYR A 418 -15.06 -19.57 15.99
N TYR A 419 -14.59 -20.23 14.93
CA TYR A 419 -15.45 -20.77 13.87
C TYR A 419 -16.18 -22.06 14.29
N GLY A 420 -15.85 -22.63 15.46
CA GLY A 420 -16.44 -23.86 15.97
C GLY A 420 -15.91 -25.14 15.30
N TRP A 421 -14.79 -25.07 14.58
CA TRP A 421 -14.14 -26.24 13.97
C TRP A 421 -13.31 -27.03 14.97
N LYS A 422 -12.82 -26.36 16.00
CA LYS A 422 -12.19 -26.97 17.16
C LYS A 422 -13.03 -26.72 18.40
N SER A 423 -13.15 -27.73 19.25
CA SER A 423 -13.85 -27.62 20.54
C SER A 423 -13.03 -26.89 21.60
N GLU A 424 -11.70 -26.84 21.44
CA GLU A 424 -10.78 -26.19 22.37
C GLU A 424 -9.79 -25.27 21.62
N PRO A 425 -9.39 -24.13 22.22
CA PRO A 425 -8.37 -23.28 21.64
C PRO A 425 -7.00 -23.96 21.69
N SER A 426 -6.17 -23.72 20.66
CA SER A 426 -4.76 -24.09 20.72
C SER A 426 -3.99 -22.96 21.39
N LEU A 427 -3.34 -23.27 22.51
CA LEU A 427 -2.61 -22.29 23.31
C LEU A 427 -1.09 -22.34 23.14
N HIS A 428 -0.59 -23.28 22.33
CA HIS A 428 0.84 -23.56 22.20
C HIS A 428 1.65 -22.32 21.78
N GLU A 429 1.09 -21.51 20.88
CA GLU A 429 1.73 -20.29 20.39
C GLU A 429 1.80 -19.16 21.44
N PHE A 430 1.07 -19.29 22.56
CA PHE A 430 1.19 -18.38 23.72
C PHE A 430 2.15 -18.91 24.79
N GLU A 431 2.79 -20.06 24.58
CA GLU A 431 3.79 -20.62 25.50
C GLU A 431 5.18 -20.00 25.27
N ASP A 432 5.39 -19.33 24.13
CA ASP A 432 6.62 -18.60 23.82
C ASP A 432 6.30 -17.23 23.20
N ILE A 433 7.22 -16.29 23.37
CA ILE A 433 7.20 -14.96 22.76
C ILE A 433 8.64 -14.55 22.49
N ARG A 434 8.88 -13.69 21.49
CA ARG A 434 10.22 -13.17 21.20
C ARG A 434 10.89 -12.57 22.45
N THR A 435 12.19 -12.79 22.62
CA THR A 435 13.00 -12.18 23.68
C THR A 435 12.85 -10.65 23.68
N GLY A 436 12.75 -10.09 24.88
CA GLY A 436 12.53 -8.67 25.14
C GLY A 436 11.07 -8.25 25.13
N LEU A 437 10.12 -9.20 25.06
CA LEU A 437 8.69 -8.97 25.08
C LEU A 437 8.01 -9.60 26.30
N ARG A 438 6.91 -8.97 26.71
CA ARG A 438 5.92 -9.55 27.61
C ARG A 438 4.60 -9.68 26.87
N GLY A 439 3.97 -10.83 27.02
CA GLY A 439 2.66 -11.14 26.44
C GLY A 439 1.67 -11.55 27.52
N GLU A 440 0.43 -11.08 27.41
CA GLU A 440 -0.71 -11.52 28.21
C GLU A 440 -1.88 -11.84 27.30
N TYR A 441 -2.72 -12.80 27.68
CA TYR A 441 -3.92 -13.10 26.91
C TYR A 441 -5.11 -13.45 27.81
N ARG A 442 -6.31 -13.35 27.22
CA ARG A 442 -7.55 -13.89 27.76
C ARG A 442 -8.40 -14.42 26.61
N ILE A 443 -9.08 -15.54 26.83
CA ILE A 443 -9.98 -16.19 25.88
C ILE A 443 -11.33 -16.40 26.59
N ARG A 444 -12.43 -16.52 25.83
CA ARG A 444 -13.79 -16.70 26.38
C ARG A 444 -14.23 -15.56 27.31
N SER A 445 -13.75 -14.35 27.07
CA SER A 445 -14.12 -13.17 27.85
C SER A 445 -15.43 -12.56 27.37
N THR A 446 -16.15 -11.90 28.28
CA THR A 446 -17.29 -11.02 27.93
C THR A 446 -16.99 -9.57 28.33
N HIS A 447 -15.71 -9.21 28.48
CA HIS A 447 -15.30 -7.89 28.92
C HIS A 447 -14.87 -7.01 27.74
N SER A 448 -15.04 -5.70 27.90
CA SER A 448 -14.40 -4.68 27.07
C SER A 448 -12.87 -4.80 27.15
N LEU A 449 -12.19 -4.25 26.16
CA LEU A 449 -10.75 -4.13 26.20
C LEU A 449 -10.35 -3.08 27.24
N GLU A 450 -9.64 -3.51 28.28
CA GLU A 450 -9.13 -2.61 29.30
C GLU A 450 -7.70 -2.99 29.66
N THR A 451 -6.83 -1.99 29.76
CA THR A 451 -5.50 -2.13 30.35
C THR A 451 -5.46 -1.38 31.68
N TYR A 452 -4.57 -1.80 32.58
CA TYR A 452 -4.35 -1.11 33.84
C TYR A 452 -2.87 -1.03 34.16
N PHE A 453 -2.47 0.06 34.81
CA PHE A 453 -1.12 0.20 35.34
C PHE A 453 -1.05 -0.46 36.71
N SER A 454 -0.26 -1.51 36.84
CA SER A 454 -0.11 -2.29 38.06
C SER A 454 0.81 -1.55 39.05
N PRO A 455 0.36 -1.31 40.30
CA PRO A 455 1.21 -0.69 41.31
C PRO A 455 2.25 -1.65 41.89
N ILE A 456 2.23 -2.93 41.53
CA ILE A 456 3.12 -3.96 42.07
C ILE A 456 4.47 -3.92 41.34
N ASP A 457 4.43 -3.85 40.02
CA ASP A 457 5.60 -3.89 39.14
C ASP A 457 5.77 -2.61 38.30
N ASN A 458 4.83 -1.65 38.40
CA ASN A 458 4.81 -0.40 37.64
C ASN A 458 4.79 -0.62 36.12
N ARG A 459 3.96 -1.57 35.68
CA ARG A 459 3.81 -1.92 34.26
C ARG A 459 2.35 -1.86 33.82
N LEU A 460 2.14 -1.73 32.50
CA LEU A 460 0.81 -1.81 31.90
C LEU A 460 0.45 -3.28 31.66
N HIS A 461 -0.75 -3.69 32.06
CA HIS A 461 -1.25 -5.07 31.89
C HIS A 461 -2.61 -5.10 31.23
N LEU A 462 -2.93 -6.23 30.60
CA LEU A 462 -4.28 -6.58 30.20
C LEU A 462 -5.11 -6.91 31.44
N LYS A 463 -6.20 -6.17 31.63
CA LYS A 463 -7.14 -6.47 32.70
C LYS A 463 -7.82 -7.81 32.42
N TRP A 464 -7.93 -8.62 33.47
CA TRP A 464 -8.48 -9.98 33.42
C TRP A 464 -7.70 -10.94 32.53
N ALA A 465 -6.38 -10.76 32.39
CA ALA A 465 -5.52 -11.76 31.77
C ALA A 465 -5.63 -13.11 32.49
N GLU A 466 -5.75 -14.18 31.72
CA GLU A 466 -5.79 -15.57 32.24
C GLU A 466 -4.38 -16.13 32.41
N HIS A 467 -3.47 -15.67 31.55
CA HIS A 467 -2.07 -16.06 31.56
C HIS A 467 -1.22 -14.93 30.97
N GLY A 468 0.07 -14.94 31.30
CA GLY A 468 1.06 -14.09 30.68
C GLY A 468 2.45 -14.67 30.84
N ILE A 469 3.31 -14.37 29.88
CA ILE A 469 4.72 -14.75 29.90
C ILE A 469 5.58 -13.52 29.64
N TRP A 470 6.81 -13.58 30.10
CA TRP A 470 7.81 -12.55 29.88
C TRP A 470 9.13 -13.22 29.56
N ARG A 471 9.67 -12.95 28.36
CA ARG A 471 10.96 -13.49 27.94
C ARG A 471 12.01 -12.39 27.99
N LEU A 472 12.90 -12.48 28.97
CA LEU A 472 13.95 -11.50 29.24
C LEU A 472 15.30 -11.84 28.59
N ASP A 473 15.55 -13.12 28.30
CA ASP A 473 16.80 -13.64 27.73
C ASP A 473 16.58 -14.70 26.64
#